data_AF-A0A382FBV9-F1
#
_entry.id   AF-A0A382FBV9-F1
#
_cell.length_a   1.000
_cell.length_b   1.000
_cell.length_c   1.000
_cell.angle_alpha   90.00
_cell.angle_beta   90.00
_cell.angle_gamma   90.00
#
_symmetry.space_group_name_H-M   'P 1'
#
loop_
_entity.id
_entity.type
_entity.pdbx_description
1 polymer ?
#
loop_
_entity_poly.entity_id
_entity_poly.type
_entity_poly.pdbx_seq_one_letter_code
_entity_poly.pdbx_strand_id
1 'polypeptide(L)'
;VKNNGIYSRIREIYADDRGITGLETAIILIAFIVVAAVFAFTVMTTGLFSTEKAKTTAQAGIAEASSTFAPKGAIIATSNLTSVQTFQFQVTLATGAV
;
A
#
# COMPACT_ATOMS: atom_id res chain seq x y z
N VAL A 1 -69.94 -25.36 -20.79
CA VAL A 1 -68.54 -25.76 -20.49
C VAL A 1 -67.64 -24.58 -20.85
N LYS A 2 -67.31 -23.72 -19.89
CA LYS A 2 -66.61 -22.45 -20.14
C LYS A 2 -65.14 -22.62 -19.76
N ASN A 3 -64.32 -23.05 -20.73
CA ASN A 3 -62.88 -23.20 -20.57
C ASN A 3 -62.19 -21.83 -20.73
N ASN A 4 -62.30 -20.97 -19.71
CA ASN A 4 -61.72 -19.62 -19.70
C ASN A 4 -60.54 -19.46 -18.72
N GLY A 5 -60.13 -20.52 -18.03
CA GLY A 5 -59.14 -20.44 -16.94
C GLY A 5 -57.69 -20.22 -17.39
N ILE A 6 -57.36 -20.56 -18.63
CA ILE A 6 -55.97 -20.45 -19.14
C ILE A 6 -55.64 -18.99 -19.48
N TYR A 7 -56.54 -18.28 -20.17
CA TYR A 7 -56.31 -16.88 -20.54
C TYR A 7 -56.27 -15.91 -19.35
N SER A 8 -56.99 -16.21 -18.26
CA SER A 8 -56.94 -15.37 -17.06
C SER A 8 -55.64 -15.53 -16.29
N ARG A 9 -55.12 -16.76 -16.17
CA ARG A 9 -53.84 -17.03 -15.49
C ARG A 9 -52.64 -16.39 -16.19
N ILE A 10 -52.60 -16.40 -17.51
CA ILE A 10 -51.47 -15.83 -18.26
C ILE A 10 -51.44 -14.31 -18.06
N ARG A 11 -52.60 -13.63 -18.06
CA ARG A 11 -52.69 -12.19 -17.77
C ARG A 11 -52.25 -11.84 -16.34
N GLU A 12 -52.50 -12.72 -15.38
CA GLU A 12 -52.11 -12.53 -13.98
C GLU A 12 -50.58 -12.64 -13.78
N ILE A 13 -49.90 -13.48 -14.56
CA ILE A 13 -48.43 -13.57 -14.57
C ILE A 13 -47.78 -12.32 -15.20
N TYR A 14 -48.35 -11.79 -16.30
CA TYR A 14 -47.86 -10.55 -16.91
C TYR A 14 -48.22 -9.28 -16.12
N ALA A 15 -49.18 -9.36 -15.20
CA ALA A 15 -49.54 -8.27 -14.29
C ALA A 15 -48.75 -8.31 -12.97
N ASP A 16 -47.85 -9.29 -12.78
CA ASP A 16 -47.06 -9.43 -11.56
C ASP A 16 -45.72 -8.69 -11.68
N ASP A 17 -45.70 -7.43 -11.24
CA ASP A 17 -44.49 -6.58 -11.23
C ASP A 17 -43.42 -7.02 -10.21
N ARG A 18 -43.67 -8.09 -9.44
CA ARG A 18 -42.72 -8.61 -8.45
C ARG A 18 -41.41 -9.07 -9.09
N GLY A 19 -41.45 -9.67 -10.29
CA GLY A 19 -40.24 -10.10 -11.00
C GLY A 19 -39.37 -8.93 -11.50
N ILE A 20 -39.98 -7.81 -11.90
CA ILE A 20 -39.24 -6.65 -12.43
C ILE A 20 -38.52 -5.86 -11.33
N THR A 21 -39.11 -5.75 -10.13
CA THR A 21 -38.46 -5.13 -8.97
C THR A 21 -37.24 -5.92 -8.46
N GLY A 22 -37.27 -7.26 -8.59
CA GLY A 22 -36.14 -8.12 -8.27
C GLY A 22 -34.98 -7.97 -9.24
N LEU A 23 -35.28 -7.81 -10.53
CA LEU A 23 -34.28 -7.54 -11.57
C LEU A 23 -33.65 -6.15 -11.38
N GLU A 24 -34.45 -5.12 -11.09
CA GLU A 24 -33.97 -3.76 -10.82
C GLU A 24 -33.03 -3.75 -9.60
N THR A 25 -33.44 -4.39 -8.50
CA THR A 25 -32.60 -4.50 -7.30
C THR A 25 -31.32 -5.29 -7.57
N ALA A 26 -31.37 -6.32 -8.41
CA ALA A 26 -30.18 -7.10 -8.77
C ALA A 26 -29.16 -6.28 -9.57
N ILE A 27 -29.60 -5.43 -10.51
CA ILE A 27 -28.71 -4.54 -11.25
C ILE A 27 -28.06 -3.51 -10.31
N ILE A 28 -28.84 -2.93 -9.39
CA ILE A 28 -28.31 -2.01 -8.37
C ILE A 28 -27.29 -2.73 -7.49
N LEU A 29 -27.56 -3.97 -7.06
CA LEU A 29 -26.65 -4.78 -6.25
C LEU A 29 -25.31 -5.03 -6.97
N ILE A 30 -25.34 -5.38 -8.26
CA ILE A 30 -24.13 -5.57 -9.07
C ILE A 30 -23.33 -4.26 -9.13
N ALA A 31 -24.00 -3.13 -9.38
CA ALA A 31 -23.34 -1.82 -9.41
C ALA A 31 -22.65 -1.49 -8.06
N PHE A 32 -23.32 -1.76 -6.94
CA PHE A 32 -22.74 -1.57 -5.61
C PHE A 32 -21.53 -2.47 -5.35
N ILE A 33 -21.62 -3.75 -5.71
CA ILE A 33 -20.52 -4.72 -5.52
C ILE A 33 -19.30 -4.33 -6.36
N VAL A 34 -19.52 -3.89 -7.60
CA VAL A 34 -18.41 -3.47 -8.49
C VAL A 34 -17.69 -2.25 -7.90
N VAL A 35 -18.42 -1.25 -7.41
CA VAL A 35 -17.80 -0.08 -6.75
C VAL A 35 -17.00 -0.51 -5.52
N ALA A 36 -17.55 -1.40 -4.69
CA ALA A 36 -16.85 -1.93 -3.53
C ALA A 36 -15.57 -2.70 -3.91
N ALA A 37 -15.61 -3.52 -4.97
CA ALA A 37 -14.47 -4.30 -5.43
C ALA A 37 -13.34 -3.41 -5.98
N VAL A 38 -13.68 -2.40 -6.78
CA VAL A 38 -12.69 -1.44 -7.31
C VAL A 38 -12.08 -0.59 -6.18
N PHE A 39 -12.89 -0.20 -5.20
CA PHE A 39 -12.38 0.49 -4.00
C PHE A 39 -11.44 -0.41 -3.20
N ALA A 40 -11.83 -1.66 -2.93
CA ALA A 40 -10.98 -2.62 -2.22
C ALA A 40 -9.66 -2.88 -2.96
N PHE A 41 -9.69 -3.01 -4.30
CA PHE A 41 -8.50 -3.20 -5.10
C PHE A 41 -7.54 -2.00 -5.00
N THR A 42 -8.04 -0.79 -5.16
CA THR A 42 -7.21 0.43 -5.08
C THR A 42 -6.61 0.62 -3.68
N VAL A 43 -7.40 0.40 -2.63
CA VAL A 43 -6.92 0.44 -1.23
C VAL A 43 -5.88 -0.64 -0.98
N MET A 44 -6.06 -1.86 -1.49
CA MET A 44 -5.09 -2.94 -1.30
C MET A 44 -3.78 -2.65 -2.05
N THR A 45 -3.84 -2.23 -3.31
CA THR A 45 -2.63 -1.92 -4.09
C THR A 45 -1.85 -0.75 -3.47
N THR A 46 -2.53 0.33 -3.08
CA THR A 46 -1.89 1.47 -2.42
C THR A 46 -1.38 1.12 -1.03
N GLY A 47 -2.12 0.30 -0.28
CA GLY A 47 -1.72 -0.20 1.04
C GLY A 47 -0.47 -1.09 0.97
N LEU A 48 -0.39 -2.00 0.00
CA LEU A 48 0.79 -2.84 -0.23
C LEU A 48 1.99 -1.98 -0.65
N PHE A 49 1.81 -1.02 -1.56
CA PHE A 49 2.88 -0.11 -1.96
C PHE A 49 3.39 0.73 -0.77
N SER A 50 2.48 1.27 0.04
CA SER A 50 2.83 2.01 1.25
C SER A 50 3.57 1.13 2.26
N THR A 51 3.17 -0.13 2.40
CA THR A 51 3.80 -1.07 3.34
C THR A 51 5.21 -1.44 2.87
N GLU A 52 5.40 -1.73 1.59
CA GLU A 52 6.74 -1.99 1.03
C GLU A 52 7.64 -0.74 1.12
N LYS A 53 7.08 0.45 0.88
CA LYS A 53 7.83 1.68 1.08
C LYS A 53 8.20 1.90 2.56
N ALA A 54 7.27 1.68 3.48
CA ALA A 54 7.53 1.78 4.91
C ALA A 54 8.62 0.80 5.36
N LYS A 55 8.57 -0.45 4.90
CA LYS A 55 9.59 -1.47 5.17
C LYS A 55 10.97 -1.06 4.67
N THR A 56 11.08 -0.65 3.42
CA THR A 56 12.37 -0.23 2.83
C THR A 56 12.92 1.02 3.52
N THR A 57 12.07 2.00 3.82
CA THR A 57 12.48 3.19 4.58
C THR A 57 12.89 2.85 6.01
N ALA A 58 12.18 1.96 6.70
CA ALA A 58 12.58 1.52 8.04
C ALA A 58 13.94 0.81 8.03
N GLN A 59 14.17 -0.06 7.05
CA GLN A 59 15.46 -0.73 6.89
C GLN A 59 16.58 0.26 6.57
N ALA A 60 16.34 1.23 5.68
CA ALA A 60 17.30 2.30 5.39
C ALA A 60 17.59 3.15 6.63
N GLY A 61 16.58 3.47 7.44
CA GLY A 61 16.77 4.22 8.69
C GLY A 61 17.56 3.46 9.73
N ILE A 62 17.36 2.14 9.85
CA ILE A 62 18.19 1.28 10.72
C ILE A 62 19.64 1.27 10.22
N ALA A 63 19.83 1.08 8.91
CA ALA A 63 21.16 1.07 8.31
C ALA A 63 21.87 2.41 8.50
N GLU A 64 21.17 3.53 8.35
CA GLU A 64 21.72 4.87 8.58
C GLU A 64 22.07 5.09 10.05
N ALA A 65 21.18 4.70 10.97
CA ALA A 65 21.43 4.80 12.41
C ALA A 65 22.61 3.92 12.87
N SER A 66 22.83 2.77 12.23
CA SER A 66 23.99 1.91 12.48
C SER A 66 25.23 2.35 11.69
N SER A 67 25.13 3.25 10.73
CA SER A 67 26.27 3.71 9.90
C SER A 67 27.04 4.85 10.57
N THR A 68 27.46 4.63 11.82
CA THR A 68 28.24 5.62 12.59
C THR A 68 29.71 5.24 12.67
N PHE A 69 30.58 6.23 12.53
CA PHE A 69 32.01 6.07 12.58
C PHE A 69 32.60 6.86 13.75
N ALA A 70 33.62 6.32 14.40
CA ALA A 70 34.34 6.96 15.49
C ALA A 70 35.81 7.16 15.11
N PRO A 71 36.43 8.29 15.49
CA PRO A 71 37.87 8.47 15.32
C PRO A 71 38.64 7.46 16.18
N LYS A 72 39.68 6.86 15.60
CA LYS A 72 40.54 5.88 16.26
C LYS A 72 41.94 6.46 16.42
N GLY A 73 42.38 6.62 17.67
CA GLY A 73 43.73 7.11 17.99
C GLY A 73 43.89 8.62 17.86
N ALA A 74 45.14 9.07 17.77
CA ALA A 74 45.49 10.49 17.68
C ALA A 74 45.38 11.03 16.25
N ILE A 75 45.05 12.31 16.14
CA ILE A 75 45.12 13.06 14.88
C ILE A 75 46.56 13.52 14.70
N ILE A 76 47.20 13.12 13.60
CA ILE A 76 48.58 13.46 13.28
C ILE A 76 48.58 14.59 12.25
N ALA A 77 49.28 15.67 12.54
CA ALA A 77 49.46 16.80 11.62
C ALA A 77 50.92 16.90 11.19
N THR A 78 51.15 16.97 9.87
CA THR A 78 52.49 17.16 9.29
C THR A 78 52.62 18.58 8.78
N SER A 79 53.63 19.31 9.24
CA SER A 79 53.92 20.70 8.83
C SER A 79 55.24 20.81 8.07
N ASN A 80 55.35 21.84 7.22
CA ASN A 80 56.59 22.27 6.61
C ASN A 80 56.84 23.73 7.00
N LEU A 81 57.90 23.94 7.79
CA LEU A 81 58.35 25.23 8.33
C LEU A 81 57.24 25.98 9.07
N THR A 82 56.54 26.89 8.38
CA THR A 82 55.55 27.80 8.96
C THR A 82 54.10 27.37 8.73
N SER A 83 53.88 26.29 7.97
CA SER A 83 52.54 25.87 7.54
C SER A 83 52.28 24.39 7.78
N VAL A 84 51.11 24.06 8.35
CA VAL A 84 50.61 22.68 8.41
C VAL A 84 50.13 22.25 7.03
N GLN A 85 50.61 21.11 6.54
CA GLN A 85 50.33 20.62 5.18
C GLN A 85 49.31 19.48 5.14
N THR A 86 49.32 18.58 6.12
CA THR A 86 48.46 17.37 6.06
C THR A 86 47.98 16.96 7.45
N PHE A 87 46.70 16.61 7.54
CA PHE A 87 46.11 15.95 8.70
C PHE A 87 45.81 14.50 8.35
N GLN A 88 46.22 13.58 9.20
CA GLN A 88 45.96 12.15 9.08
C GLN A 88 45.29 11.68 10.36
N PHE A 89 44.14 11.02 10.23
CA PHE A 89 43.44 10.40 11.34
C PHE A 89 42.84 9.08 10.86
N GLN A 90 42.78 8.11 11.76
CA GLN A 90 42.15 6.84 11.48
C GLN A 90 40.70 6.88 11.97
N VAL A 91 39.84 6.16 11.28
CA VAL A 91 38.41 6.05 11.60
C VAL A 91 38.07 4.58 11.72
N THR A 92 37.18 4.25 12.65
CA THR A 92 36.65 2.90 12.84
C THR A 92 35.14 2.94 12.98
N LEU A 93 34.47 1.81 12.89
CA LEU A 93 33.03 1.73 13.18
C LEU A 93 32.80 2.06 14.65
N ALA A 94 31.80 2.90 14.93
CA ALA A 94 31.43 3.20 16.30
C ALA A 94 30.88 1.94 16.99
N THR A 95 30.92 1.87 18.31
CA THR A 95 30.42 0.70 19.04
C THR A 95 28.93 0.49 18.77
N GLY A 96 28.56 -0.67 18.23
CA GLY A 96 27.18 -0.99 17.84
C GLY A 96 26.80 -0.57 16.42
N ALA A 97 27.71 0.05 15.67
CA ALA A 97 27.60 0.18 14.23
C ALA A 97 27.79 -1.18 13.55
N VAL A 98 27.06 -1.42 12.45
CA VAL A 98 27.08 -2.67 11.66
C VAL A 98 27.47 -2.34 10.23
#